data_AF-A0A7V5DCJ1-F1
#
_entry.id   AF-A0A7V5DCJ1-F1
#
_cell.length_a   1.000
_cell.length_b   1.000
_cell.length_c   1.000
_cell.angle_alpha   90.00
_cell.angle_beta   90.00
_cell.angle_gamma   90.00
#
_symmetry.space_group_name_H-M   'P 1'
#
loop_
_entity.id
_entity.type
_entity.pdbx_description
1 polymer ?
#
loop_
_entity_poly.entity_id
_entity_poly.type
_entity_poly.pdbx_seq_one_letter_code
_entity_poly.pdbx_strand_id
1 'polypeptide(L)'
;MSDILFPKIKLIIMRQLLPFVFSLLAFSPSADSQVFMRPFDNAASLSLGGATVAYPGLATGLPNEALAGFEKTLGVYLGSAIPYGVSGWQVAQFQGFTKISVNDGLGLDIAHSGIEAYQEQQFRLLYGRRLGEKFYLGGSAAFMRVSAQEYGSANGVTFGLGVLANVLPNFWLGARVHNPFQQKVGDYEAATSMRIGAAWQTSGIFTLLGEVEKSLER
;
A
#
# COMPACT_ATOMS: atom_id res chain seq x y z
N MET A 1 -49.34 5.32 -2.48
CA MET A 1 -48.78 6.41 -3.31
C MET A 1 -47.70 7.16 -2.52
N SER A 2 -46.67 6.45 -2.04
CA SER A 2 -45.67 6.98 -1.08
C SER A 2 -44.21 6.58 -1.37
N ASP A 3 -43.92 5.82 -2.42
CA ASP A 3 -42.59 5.22 -2.64
C ASP A 3 -41.66 6.00 -3.58
N ILE A 4 -42.03 7.22 -3.99
CA ILE A 4 -41.26 8.00 -4.97
C ILE A 4 -40.39 9.10 -4.32
N LEU A 5 -40.62 9.41 -3.04
CA LEU A 5 -39.95 10.52 -2.34
C LEU A 5 -38.58 10.15 -1.73
N PHE A 6 -38.39 8.92 -1.25
CA PHE A 6 -37.14 8.49 -0.60
C PHE A 6 -35.89 8.44 -1.50
N PRO A 7 -35.94 7.94 -2.76
CA PRO A 7 -34.73 7.88 -3.59
C PRO A 7 -34.26 9.26 -4.08
N LYS A 8 -35.19 10.21 -4.26
CA LYS A 8 -34.86 11.58 -4.69
C LYS A 8 -34.13 12.38 -3.60
N ILE A 9 -34.47 12.17 -2.34
CA ILE A 9 -33.84 12.86 -1.20
C ILE A 9 -32.38 12.39 -1.03
N LYS A 10 -32.11 11.08 -1.13
CA LYS A 10 -30.73 10.53 -1.11
C LYS A 10 -29.86 11.09 -2.24
N LEU A 11 -30.42 11.22 -3.45
CA LEU A 11 -29.70 11.73 -4.62
C LEU A 11 -29.40 13.23 -4.51
N ILE A 12 -30.32 14.03 -3.93
CA ILE A 12 -30.15 15.47 -3.72
C ILE A 12 -29.09 15.75 -2.65
N ILE A 13 -29.12 15.02 -1.52
CA ILE A 13 -28.14 15.15 -0.44
C ILE A 13 -26.73 14.79 -0.95
N MET A 14 -26.61 13.72 -1.74
CA MET A 14 -25.33 13.30 -2.33
C MET A 14 -24.80 14.29 -3.38
N ARG A 15 -25.68 14.97 -4.13
CA ARG A 15 -25.32 16.00 -5.13
C ARG A 15 -24.88 17.33 -4.50
N GLN A 16 -25.32 17.63 -3.28
CA GLN A 16 -24.92 18.85 -2.56
C GLN A 16 -23.74 18.63 -1.59
N LEU A 17 -23.51 17.41 -1.11
CA LEU A 17 -22.34 17.07 -0.30
C LEU A 17 -21.05 17.00 -1.13
N LEU A 18 -21.13 16.54 -2.38
CA LEU A 18 -19.97 16.41 -3.28
C LEU A 18 -19.22 17.75 -3.52
N PRO A 19 -19.88 18.88 -3.84
CA PRO A 19 -19.19 20.16 -3.98
C PRO A 19 -18.68 20.71 -2.63
N PHE A 20 -19.34 20.39 -1.52
CA PHE A 20 -18.94 20.87 -0.18
C PHE A 20 -17.66 20.19 0.32
N VAL A 21 -17.49 18.89 0.03
CA VAL A 21 -16.24 18.15 0.30
C VAL A 21 -15.10 18.67 -0.59
N PHE A 22 -15.38 18.99 -1.86
CA PHE A 22 -14.40 19.59 -2.76
C PHE A 22 -13.99 21.01 -2.33
N SER A 23 -14.90 21.82 -1.79
CA SER A 23 -14.58 23.17 -1.32
C SER A 23 -13.81 23.17 0.00
N LEU A 24 -13.99 22.15 0.86
CA LEU A 24 -13.18 21.96 2.07
C LEU A 24 -11.73 21.55 1.77
N LEU A 25 -11.48 20.84 0.65
CA LEU A 25 -10.13 20.49 0.20
C LEU A 25 -9.36 21.68 -0.39
N ALA A 26 -10.05 22.72 -0.86
CA ALA A 26 -9.43 23.89 -1.49
C ALA A 26 -8.88 24.94 -0.50
N PHE A 27 -9.15 24.80 0.81
CA PHE A 27 -8.86 25.84 1.81
C PHE A 27 -7.74 25.49 2.82
N SER A 28 -6.99 24.42 2.60
CA SER A 28 -5.84 24.09 3.45
C SER A 28 -4.55 24.67 2.83
N PRO A 29 -3.96 25.75 3.38
CA PRO A 29 -2.81 26.44 2.78
C PRO A 29 -1.48 25.66 2.82
N SER A 30 -1.49 24.40 3.24
CA SER A 30 -0.29 23.55 3.32
C SER A 30 -0.67 22.07 3.29
N ALA A 31 -1.19 21.61 2.15
CA ALA A 31 -1.23 20.19 1.82
C ALA A 31 0.10 19.80 1.14
N ASP A 32 1.16 19.69 1.93
CA ASP A 32 2.42 19.11 1.48
C ASP A 32 2.24 17.58 1.35
N SER A 33 1.55 17.16 0.29
CA SER A 33 1.23 15.75 0.01
C SER A 33 2.42 14.94 -0.54
N GLN A 34 3.64 15.48 -0.42
CA GLN A 34 4.84 14.84 -0.95
C GLN A 34 5.52 14.07 0.16
N VAL A 35 5.36 12.74 0.17
CA VAL A 35 6.16 11.89 1.04
C VAL A 35 7.58 11.86 0.48
N PHE A 36 8.49 12.58 1.14
CA PHE A 36 9.91 12.60 0.82
C PHE A 36 10.54 11.23 1.17
N MET A 37 11.06 10.54 0.16
CA MET A 37 11.80 9.25 0.24
C MET A 37 10.97 8.03 0.71
N ARG A 38 9.91 7.67 -0.02
CA ARG A 38 9.41 6.29 -0.01
C ARG A 38 10.29 5.41 -0.92
N PRO A 39 10.50 4.12 -0.58
CA PRO A 39 10.97 3.15 -1.56
C PRO A 39 10.09 3.24 -2.81
N PHE A 40 10.69 3.11 -4.01
CA PHE A 40 9.94 3.29 -5.24
C PHE A 40 8.81 2.26 -5.34
N ASP A 41 7.59 2.78 -5.26
CA ASP A 41 6.39 2.04 -5.52
C ASP A 41 6.29 1.72 -7.01
N ASN A 42 5.50 0.70 -7.30
CA ASN A 42 5.34 0.21 -8.65
C ASN A 42 4.46 1.15 -9.51
N ALA A 43 4.53 1.06 -10.84
CA ALA A 43 3.89 2.06 -11.73
C ALA A 43 2.38 2.20 -11.51
N ALA A 44 1.68 1.11 -11.19
CA ALA A 44 0.26 1.14 -10.88
C ALA A 44 -0.03 1.80 -9.52
N SER A 45 0.84 1.60 -8.53
CA SER A 45 0.73 2.28 -7.24
C SER A 45 1.02 3.78 -7.36
N LEU A 46 2.02 4.15 -8.19
CA LEU A 46 2.36 5.54 -8.48
C LEU A 46 1.23 6.27 -9.22
N SER A 47 0.52 5.60 -10.14
CA SER A 47 -0.62 6.20 -10.83
C SER A 47 -1.82 6.48 -9.92
N LEU A 48 -1.87 5.82 -8.75
CA LEU A 48 -2.84 6.06 -7.69
C LEU A 48 -2.32 7.06 -6.62
N GLY A 49 -1.23 7.78 -6.91
CA GLY A 49 -0.61 8.72 -5.98
C GLY A 49 -0.03 8.05 -4.73
N GLY A 50 0.24 6.74 -4.80
CA GLY A 50 0.72 5.94 -3.67
C GLY A 50 -0.35 5.56 -2.64
N ALA A 51 -1.63 5.91 -2.87
CA ALA A 51 -2.74 5.57 -1.97
C ALA A 51 -3.26 4.15 -2.27
N THR A 52 -2.67 3.14 -1.64
CA THR A 52 -2.90 1.73 -1.99
C THR A 52 -3.25 0.83 -0.82
N VAL A 53 -3.08 1.27 0.43
CA VAL A 53 -3.29 0.43 1.62
C VAL A 53 -4.71 -0.10 1.75
N ALA A 54 -5.70 0.66 1.26
CA ALA A 54 -7.12 0.32 1.27
C ALA A 54 -7.66 -0.09 -0.10
N TYR A 55 -6.83 -0.07 -1.16
CA TYR A 55 -7.27 -0.37 -2.52
C TYR A 55 -7.59 -1.88 -2.62
N PRO A 56 -8.86 -2.26 -2.89
CA PRO A 56 -9.29 -3.65 -2.89
C PRO A 56 -9.06 -4.31 -4.26
N GLY A 57 -7.84 -4.21 -4.78
CA GLY A 57 -7.48 -4.72 -6.10
C GLY A 57 -6.04 -5.19 -6.16
N LEU A 58 -5.78 -6.12 -7.08
CA LEU A 58 -4.45 -6.73 -7.27
C LEU A 58 -3.64 -6.05 -8.39
N ALA A 59 -4.19 -5.03 -9.04
CA ALA A 59 -3.50 -4.28 -10.11
C ALA A 59 -2.21 -3.60 -9.62
N THR A 60 -2.12 -3.33 -8.33
CA THR A 60 -0.95 -2.76 -7.65
C THR A 60 -0.06 -3.81 -6.98
N GLY A 61 -0.32 -5.11 -7.22
CA GLY A 61 0.29 -6.19 -6.44
C GLY A 61 -0.31 -6.29 -5.03
N LEU A 62 0.55 -6.54 -4.04
CA LEU A 62 0.21 -6.69 -2.62
C LEU A 62 0.83 -5.58 -1.74
N PRO A 63 0.40 -4.31 -1.89
CA PRO A 63 0.89 -3.22 -1.04
C PRO A 63 0.44 -3.33 0.43
N ASN A 64 -0.59 -4.13 0.69
CA ASN A 64 -1.06 -4.51 2.02
C ASN A 64 -1.12 -6.05 2.09
N GLU A 65 -0.47 -6.66 3.08
CA GLU A 65 -0.39 -8.11 3.25
C GLU A 65 -1.77 -8.76 3.32
N ALA A 66 -2.78 -8.06 3.84
CA ALA A 66 -4.15 -8.56 3.92
C ALA A 66 -4.74 -8.90 2.54
N LEU A 67 -4.29 -8.24 1.46
CA LEU A 67 -4.75 -8.52 0.10
C LEU A 67 -4.42 -9.93 -0.37
N ALA A 68 -3.39 -10.59 0.20
CA ALA A 68 -3.09 -11.97 -0.17
C ALA A 68 -4.27 -12.92 0.16
N GLY A 69 -5.09 -12.58 1.16
CA GLY A 69 -6.28 -13.34 1.55
C GLY A 69 -7.50 -13.16 0.63
N PHE A 70 -7.42 -12.38 -0.45
CA PHE A 70 -8.55 -12.15 -1.36
C PHE A 70 -9.06 -13.42 -2.05
N GLU A 71 -10.30 -13.35 -2.54
CA GLU A 71 -10.97 -14.50 -3.16
C GLU A 71 -10.25 -15.01 -4.41
N LYS A 72 -9.70 -14.09 -5.21
CA LYS A 72 -8.97 -14.38 -6.46
C LYS A 72 -7.54 -13.84 -6.41
N THR A 73 -6.68 -14.48 -5.64
CA THR A 73 -5.26 -14.12 -5.52
C THR A 73 -4.40 -15.03 -6.40
N LEU A 74 -4.19 -14.66 -7.66
CA LEU A 74 -3.14 -15.24 -8.51
C LEU A 74 -2.59 -14.14 -9.41
N GLY A 75 -1.28 -13.94 -9.41
CA GLY A 75 -0.68 -12.94 -10.26
C GLY A 75 0.83 -12.86 -10.13
N VAL A 76 1.42 -12.22 -11.15
CA VAL A 76 2.83 -11.87 -11.19
C VAL A 76 2.91 -10.39 -11.57
N TYR A 77 3.78 -9.68 -10.87
CA TYR A 77 4.11 -8.29 -11.10
C TYR A 77 5.61 -8.16 -11.35
N LEU A 78 5.95 -7.37 -12.36
CA LEU A 78 7.31 -7.00 -12.71
C LEU A 78 7.33 -5.48 -12.91
N GLY A 79 8.30 -4.81 -12.31
CA GLY A 79 8.44 -3.36 -12.41
C GLY A 79 9.89 -2.93 -12.36
N SER A 80 10.18 -1.81 -13.02
CA SER A 80 11.46 -1.13 -12.90
C SER A 80 11.25 0.38 -13.02
N ALA A 81 12.11 1.15 -12.39
CA ALA A 81 12.10 2.61 -12.47
C ALA A 81 13.53 3.15 -12.51
N ILE A 82 13.68 4.35 -13.10
CA ILE A 82 14.92 5.13 -13.12
C ILE A 82 14.65 6.42 -12.32
N PRO A 83 15.00 6.45 -11.03
CA PRO A 83 14.73 7.58 -10.16
C PRO A 83 15.54 8.83 -10.50
N TYR A 84 14.86 9.98 -10.50
CA TYR A 84 15.47 11.32 -10.38
C TYR A 84 16.54 11.69 -11.42
N GLY A 85 16.66 10.94 -12.52
CA GLY A 85 17.70 11.16 -13.53
C GLY A 85 19.13 10.92 -13.03
N VAL A 86 19.31 10.27 -11.87
CA VAL A 86 20.63 9.93 -11.34
C VAL A 86 21.23 8.82 -12.21
N SER A 87 22.37 9.11 -12.83
CA SER A 87 23.06 8.14 -13.69
C SER A 87 23.35 6.84 -12.93
N GLY A 88 22.88 5.73 -13.49
CA GLY A 88 23.09 4.40 -12.92
C GLY A 88 22.12 3.99 -11.81
N TRP A 89 21.24 4.87 -11.30
CA TRP A 89 20.27 4.44 -10.27
C TRP A 89 19.18 3.61 -10.90
N GLN A 90 19.02 2.38 -10.42
CA GLN A 90 18.04 1.44 -10.93
C GLN A 90 17.19 0.90 -9.79
N VAL A 91 15.90 0.79 -10.06
CA VAL A 91 14.95 0.06 -9.22
C VAL A 91 14.40 -1.10 -10.03
N ALA A 92 14.33 -2.27 -9.44
CA ALA A 92 13.69 -3.44 -10.03
C ALA A 92 12.88 -4.18 -8.96
N GLN A 93 11.71 -4.67 -9.33
CA GLN A 93 10.84 -5.41 -8.44
C GLN A 93 10.19 -6.58 -9.19
N PHE A 94 10.17 -7.73 -8.53
CA PHE A 94 9.36 -8.88 -8.89
C PHE A 94 8.44 -9.21 -7.73
N GLN A 95 7.18 -9.48 -8.01
CA GLN A 95 6.25 -10.00 -7.03
C GLN A 95 5.40 -11.10 -7.63
N GLY A 96 5.30 -12.23 -6.94
CA GLY A 96 4.41 -13.33 -7.30
C GLY A 96 3.48 -13.62 -6.13
N PHE A 97 2.20 -13.88 -6.40
CA PHE A 97 1.25 -14.20 -5.35
C PHE A 97 0.22 -15.22 -5.82
N THR A 98 -0.20 -16.08 -4.89
CA THR A 98 -1.13 -17.17 -5.16
C THR A 98 -1.93 -17.52 -3.91
N LYS A 99 -3.04 -18.23 -4.08
CA LYS A 99 -3.77 -18.85 -2.96
C LYS A 99 -3.10 -20.15 -2.52
N ILE A 100 -3.18 -20.43 -1.22
CA ILE A 100 -2.89 -21.77 -0.68
C ILE A 100 -4.19 -22.49 -0.31
N SER A 101 -5.21 -21.75 0.15
CA SER A 101 -6.51 -22.30 0.56
C SER A 101 -7.64 -21.35 0.15
N VAL A 102 -8.90 -21.71 0.44
CA VAL A 102 -10.06 -20.83 0.20
C VAL A 102 -9.90 -19.47 0.89
N ASN A 103 -9.31 -19.46 2.09
CA ASN A 103 -9.19 -18.25 2.91
C ASN A 103 -7.75 -17.73 3.00
N ASP A 104 -6.76 -18.49 2.53
CA ASP A 104 -5.34 -18.19 2.71
C ASP A 104 -4.63 -17.95 1.37
N GLY A 105 -3.73 -16.97 1.36
CA GLY A 105 -2.82 -16.72 0.24
C GLY A 105 -1.43 -16.31 0.67
N LEU A 106 -0.48 -16.46 -0.25
CA LEU A 106 0.91 -16.08 -0.11
C LEU A 106 1.34 -15.11 -1.20
N GLY A 107 2.32 -14.29 -0.84
CA GLY A 107 3.09 -13.49 -1.77
C GLY A 107 4.58 -13.66 -1.53
N LEU A 108 5.35 -13.55 -2.59
CA LEU A 108 6.78 -13.34 -2.58
C LEU A 108 7.05 -12.03 -3.30
N ASP A 109 7.88 -11.18 -2.70
CA ASP A 109 8.24 -9.87 -3.20
C ASP A 109 9.75 -9.70 -3.10
N ILE A 110 10.40 -9.45 -4.23
CA ILE A 110 11.84 -9.24 -4.34
C ILE A 110 12.04 -7.85 -4.94
N ALA A 111 12.72 -6.98 -4.22
CA ALA A 111 12.98 -5.62 -4.65
C ALA A 111 14.47 -5.30 -4.56
N HIS A 112 14.94 -4.50 -5.50
CA HIS A 112 16.27 -3.95 -5.56
C HIS A 112 16.19 -2.46 -5.89
N SER A 113 17.01 -1.64 -5.23
CA SER A 113 17.16 -0.22 -5.50
C SER A 113 18.60 0.20 -5.24
N GLY A 114 19.22 0.92 -6.18
CA GLY A 114 20.54 1.50 -5.92
C GLY A 114 21.38 1.80 -7.17
N ILE A 115 22.63 2.16 -6.90
CA ILE A 115 23.75 2.37 -7.83
C ILE A 115 24.89 1.43 -7.47
N GLU A 116 25.98 1.43 -8.25
CA GLU A 116 27.16 0.59 -7.96
C GLU A 116 27.74 0.84 -6.56
N ALA A 117 27.80 2.11 -6.12
CA ALA A 117 28.34 2.47 -4.81
C ALA A 117 27.41 2.16 -3.63
N TYR A 118 26.10 1.98 -3.87
CA TYR A 118 25.08 1.79 -2.84
C TYR A 118 23.92 0.95 -3.34
N GLN A 119 23.64 -0.17 -2.69
CA GLN A 119 22.60 -1.11 -3.08
C GLN A 119 21.74 -1.53 -1.90
N GLU A 120 20.43 -1.50 -2.12
CA GLU A 120 19.42 -2.08 -1.23
C GLU A 120 18.76 -3.28 -1.92
N GLN A 121 18.60 -4.36 -1.18
CA GLN A 121 17.91 -5.57 -1.60
C GLN A 121 16.93 -6.00 -0.52
N GLN A 122 15.71 -6.34 -0.92
CA GLN A 122 14.68 -6.82 -0.02
C GLN A 122 14.06 -8.10 -0.57
N PHE A 123 13.92 -9.09 0.31
CA PHE A 123 13.20 -10.34 0.06
C PHE A 123 12.09 -10.44 1.09
N ARG A 124 10.83 -10.31 0.65
CA ARG A 124 9.67 -10.27 1.53
C ARG A 124 8.71 -11.40 1.21
N LEU A 125 8.36 -12.17 2.24
CA LEU A 125 7.29 -13.15 2.22
C LEU A 125 6.05 -12.53 2.84
N LEU A 126 4.92 -12.68 2.17
CA LEU A 126 3.63 -12.15 2.56
C LEU A 126 2.67 -13.31 2.78
N TYR A 127 1.84 -13.20 3.79
CA TYR A 127 0.73 -14.11 4.05
C TYR A 127 -0.52 -13.29 4.36
N GLY A 128 -1.65 -13.69 3.80
CA GLY A 128 -2.93 -13.06 4.06
C GLY A 128 -4.02 -14.09 4.27
N ARG A 129 -4.92 -13.79 5.20
CA ARG A 129 -6.06 -14.60 5.57
C ARG A 129 -7.34 -13.79 5.56
N ARG A 130 -8.37 -14.31 4.89
CA ARG A 130 -9.76 -13.90 5.06
C ARG A 130 -10.32 -14.47 6.36
N LEU A 131 -10.72 -13.62 7.30
CA LEU A 131 -11.33 -14.04 8.57
C LEU A 131 -12.86 -14.01 8.53
N GLY A 132 -13.44 -13.33 7.54
CA GLY A 132 -14.88 -13.30 7.31
C GLY A 132 -15.18 -12.74 5.93
N GLU A 133 -16.45 -12.54 5.61
CA GLU A 133 -16.85 -12.09 4.27
C GLU A 133 -16.21 -10.75 3.87
N LYS A 134 -15.96 -9.89 4.87
CA LYS A 134 -15.57 -8.49 4.70
C LYS A 134 -14.29 -8.10 5.44
N PHE A 135 -13.57 -9.04 6.05
CA PHE A 135 -12.39 -8.73 6.87
C PHE A 135 -11.20 -9.64 6.52
N TYR A 136 -10.05 -9.00 6.33
CA TYR A 136 -8.81 -9.62 5.90
C TYR A 136 -7.68 -9.13 6.81
N LEU A 137 -6.81 -10.07 7.19
CA LEU A 137 -5.62 -9.84 7.99
C LEU A 137 -4.43 -10.39 7.23
N GLY A 138 -3.28 -9.76 7.34
CA GLY A 138 -2.04 -10.27 6.77
C GLY A 138 -0.82 -9.92 7.59
N GLY A 139 0.24 -10.67 7.36
CA GLY A 139 1.54 -10.45 7.93
C GLY A 139 2.63 -10.68 6.89
N SER A 140 3.78 -10.04 7.10
CA SER A 140 4.96 -10.24 6.27
C SER A 140 6.22 -10.32 7.11
N ALA A 141 7.22 -11.00 6.56
CA ALA A 141 8.59 -10.98 7.04
C ALA A 141 9.49 -10.61 5.85
N ALA A 142 10.38 -9.65 6.06
CA ALA A 142 11.29 -9.17 5.03
C ALA A 142 12.73 -9.27 5.51
N PHE A 143 13.58 -9.92 4.72
CA PHE A 143 15.02 -9.84 4.86
C PHE A 143 15.53 -8.69 4.00
N MET A 144 16.30 -7.79 4.60
CA MET A 144 16.87 -6.62 3.97
C MET A 144 18.39 -6.70 4.01
N ARG A 145 19.03 -6.37 2.89
CA ARG A 145 20.48 -6.21 2.78
C ARG A 145 20.77 -4.84 2.18
N VAL A 146 21.59 -4.08 2.88
CA VAL A 146 22.12 -2.79 2.44
C VAL A 146 23.61 -2.94 2.25
N SER A 147 24.15 -2.51 1.12
CA SER A 147 25.56 -2.58 0.78
C SER A 147 26.05 -1.23 0.30
N ALA A 148 27.16 -0.76 0.86
CA ALA A 148 27.80 0.48 0.45
C ALA A 148 29.30 0.23 0.27
N GLN A 149 29.88 0.67 -0.85
CA GLN A 149 31.24 0.29 -1.26
C GLN A 149 32.30 0.58 -0.19
N GLU A 150 32.20 1.72 0.48
CA GLU A 150 33.15 2.17 1.51
C GLU A 150 32.81 1.69 2.94
N TYR A 151 31.61 1.15 3.16
CA TYR A 151 31.09 0.82 4.50
C TYR A 151 30.72 -0.66 4.67
N GLY A 152 30.91 -1.48 3.64
CA GLY A 152 30.57 -2.90 3.65
C GLY A 152 29.06 -3.14 3.50
N SER A 153 28.57 -4.28 4.04
CA SER A 153 27.16 -4.65 3.95
C SER A 153 26.55 -4.96 5.31
N ALA A 154 25.33 -4.49 5.53
CA ALA A 154 24.50 -4.76 6.68
C ALA A 154 23.25 -5.55 6.28
N ASN A 155 22.79 -6.42 7.17
CA ASN A 155 21.57 -7.18 6.99
C ASN A 155 20.61 -6.92 8.16
N GLY A 156 19.32 -7.08 7.92
CA GLY A 156 18.29 -7.02 8.95
C GLY A 156 17.04 -7.77 8.54
N VAL A 157 16.18 -8.05 9.53
CA VAL A 157 14.87 -8.66 9.31
C VAL A 157 13.82 -7.72 9.86
N THR A 158 12.80 -7.40 9.07
CA THR A 158 11.66 -6.59 9.48
C THR A 158 10.37 -7.37 9.29
N PHE A 159 9.31 -6.87 9.93
CA PHE A 159 8.00 -7.50 9.89
C PHE A 159 6.93 -6.48 9.47
N GLY A 160 5.85 -6.96 8.87
CA GLY A 160 4.70 -6.15 8.52
C GLY A 160 3.41 -6.79 9.02
N LEU A 161 2.44 -5.95 9.38
CA LEU A 161 1.09 -6.36 9.69
C LEU A 161 0.11 -5.49 8.91
N GLY A 162 -0.88 -6.11 8.29
CA GLY A 162 -1.84 -5.45 7.43
C GLY A 162 -3.26 -5.89 7.75
N VAL A 163 -4.21 -4.95 7.68
CA VAL A 163 -5.65 -5.22 7.76
C VAL A 163 -6.34 -4.54 6.58
N LEU A 164 -7.40 -5.18 6.10
CA LEU A 164 -8.26 -4.64 5.06
C LEU A 164 -9.69 -5.07 5.34
N ALA A 165 -10.62 -4.11 5.32
CA ALA A 165 -12.01 -4.34 5.68
C ALA A 165 -12.97 -3.66 4.69
N ASN A 166 -13.95 -4.40 4.18
CA ASN A 166 -15.08 -3.85 3.45
C ASN A 166 -16.17 -3.42 4.44
N VAL A 167 -16.13 -2.15 4.87
CA VAL A 167 -17.00 -1.66 5.95
C VAL A 167 -18.42 -1.39 5.45
N LEU A 168 -18.56 -0.88 4.22
CA LEU A 168 -19.84 -0.63 3.56
C LEU A 168 -19.76 -1.12 2.11
N PRO A 169 -20.90 -1.31 1.42
CA PRO A 169 -20.89 -1.59 -0.02
C PRO A 169 -20.01 -0.57 -0.75
N ASN A 170 -19.04 -1.06 -1.52
CA ASN A 170 -18.08 -0.26 -2.29
C ASN A 170 -17.12 0.63 -1.48
N PHE A 171 -17.07 0.50 -0.15
CA PHE A 171 -16.19 1.27 0.73
C PHE A 171 -15.28 0.36 1.56
N TRP A 172 -13.98 0.65 1.50
CA TRP A 172 -12.95 -0.13 2.14
C TRP A 172 -12.09 0.74 3.04
N LEU A 173 -11.70 0.17 4.18
CA LEU A 173 -10.67 0.73 5.05
C LEU A 173 -9.49 -0.23 5.09
N GLY A 174 -8.28 0.32 5.06
CA GLY A 174 -7.05 -0.44 5.14
C GLY A 174 -6.09 0.22 6.10
N ALA A 175 -5.33 -0.60 6.81
CA ALA A 175 -4.21 -0.12 7.61
C ALA A 175 -3.06 -1.12 7.52
N ARG A 176 -1.84 -0.59 7.65
CA ARG A 176 -0.62 -1.37 7.63
C ARG A 176 0.40 -0.76 8.57
N VAL A 177 1.13 -1.61 9.29
CA VAL A 177 2.29 -1.22 10.09
C VAL A 177 3.50 -1.97 9.54
N HIS A 178 4.57 -1.23 9.28
CA HIS A 178 5.87 -1.74 8.87
C HIS A 178 6.86 -1.60 10.03
N ASN A 179 7.67 -2.64 10.22
CA ASN A 179 8.66 -2.79 11.28
C ASN A 179 8.14 -2.46 12.70
N PRO A 180 7.03 -3.08 13.17
CA PRO A 180 6.40 -2.72 14.45
C PRO A 180 7.32 -2.94 15.68
N PHE A 181 8.43 -3.66 15.51
CA PHE A 181 9.37 -4.01 16.58
C PHE A 181 10.72 -3.27 16.45
N GLN A 182 10.80 -2.19 15.68
CA GLN A 182 12.02 -1.37 15.51
C GLN A 182 13.28 -2.22 15.28
N GLN A 183 13.16 -3.24 14.44
CA GLN A 183 14.28 -4.13 14.13
C GLN A 183 15.38 -3.33 13.43
N LYS A 184 16.63 -3.74 13.68
CA LYS A 184 17.82 -3.06 13.15
C LYS A 184 18.29 -3.70 11.85
N VAL A 185 18.88 -2.89 10.98
CA VAL A 185 19.66 -3.31 9.81
C VAL A 185 21.10 -2.88 10.08
N GLY A 186 21.94 -3.83 10.48
CA GLY A 186 23.24 -3.52 11.08
C GLY A 186 23.06 -2.73 12.38
N ASP A 187 23.71 -1.56 12.48
CA ASP A 187 23.66 -0.69 13.67
C ASP A 187 22.51 0.33 13.65
N TYR A 188 21.76 0.42 12.54
CA TYR A 188 20.70 1.41 12.35
C TYR A 188 19.32 0.82 12.62
N GLU A 189 18.43 1.57 13.27
CA GLU A 189 17.02 1.22 13.39
C GLU A 189 16.35 1.36 12.02
N ALA A 190 15.61 0.33 11.60
CA ALA A 190 14.88 0.42 10.34
C ALA A 190 13.57 1.18 10.54
N ALA A 191 13.22 2.03 9.57
CA ALA A 191 12.04 2.87 9.58
C ALA A 191 10.77 2.10 9.98
N THR A 192 10.22 2.49 11.13
CA THR A 192 8.87 2.08 11.53
C THR A 192 7.87 3.03 10.91
N SER A 193 6.91 2.51 10.14
CA SER A 193 5.88 3.33 9.50
C SER A 193 4.49 2.73 9.65
N MET A 194 3.49 3.60 9.71
CA MET A 194 2.08 3.25 9.78
C MET A 194 1.36 3.94 8.63
N ARG A 195 0.55 3.18 7.89
CA ARG A 195 -0.29 3.66 6.81
C ARG A 195 -1.75 3.34 7.15
N ILE A 196 -2.63 4.31 6.97
CA ILE A 196 -4.07 4.15 7.14
C ILE A 196 -4.74 4.81 5.94
N GLY A 197 -5.74 4.15 5.35
CA GLY A 197 -6.41 4.67 4.18
C GLY A 197 -7.83 4.19 4.03
N ALA A 198 -8.50 4.80 3.05
CA ALA A 198 -9.85 4.48 2.63
C ALA A 198 -9.93 4.43 1.11
N ALA A 199 -10.77 3.53 0.60
CA ALA A 199 -11.09 3.43 -0.82
C ALA A 199 -12.61 3.41 -1.00
N TRP A 200 -13.12 4.27 -1.89
CA TRP A 200 -14.54 4.35 -2.20
C TRP A 200 -14.77 4.24 -3.71
N GLN A 201 -15.35 3.13 -4.14
CA GLN A 201 -15.77 2.95 -5.53
C GLN A 201 -17.15 3.59 -5.73
N THR A 202 -17.17 4.79 -6.30
CA THR A 202 -18.42 5.54 -6.51
C THR A 202 -19.22 5.03 -7.71
N SER A 203 -18.52 4.41 -8.68
CA SER A 203 -19.10 3.80 -9.87
C SER A 203 -18.20 2.68 -10.41
N GLY A 204 -18.64 1.96 -11.44
CA GLY A 204 -17.83 0.91 -12.08
C GLY A 204 -16.51 1.40 -12.71
N ILE A 205 -16.35 2.71 -12.92
CA ILE A 205 -15.18 3.32 -13.58
C ILE A 205 -14.43 4.32 -12.71
N PHE A 206 -14.93 4.64 -11.52
CA PHE A 206 -14.37 5.68 -10.66
C PHE A 206 -14.20 5.21 -9.22
N THR A 207 -12.97 5.32 -8.72
CA THR A 207 -12.60 5.00 -7.34
C THR A 207 -11.85 6.18 -6.74
N LEU A 208 -12.30 6.63 -5.57
CA LEU A 208 -11.61 7.61 -4.74
C LEU A 208 -10.73 6.89 -3.72
N LEU A 209 -9.50 7.36 -3.57
CA LEU A 209 -8.52 6.80 -2.66
C LEU A 209 -7.97 7.93 -1.79
N GLY A 210 -7.82 7.66 -0.49
CA GLY A 210 -7.17 8.57 0.45
C GLY A 210 -6.34 7.76 1.42
N GLU A 211 -5.11 8.21 1.68
CA GLU A 211 -4.17 7.53 2.55
C GLU A 211 -3.32 8.53 3.33
N VAL A 212 -3.03 8.19 4.58
CA VAL A 212 -2.11 8.91 5.45
C VAL A 212 -0.99 7.93 5.86
N GLU A 213 0.24 8.40 5.77
CA GLU A 213 1.41 7.69 6.30
C GLU A 213 2.06 8.50 7.43
N LYS A 214 2.48 7.79 8.48
CA LYS A 214 3.32 8.34 9.55
C LYS A 214 4.52 7.43 9.76
N SER A 215 5.72 7.98 9.64
CA SER A 215 6.97 7.33 10.06
C SER A 215 7.29 7.74 11.49
N LEU A 216 7.67 6.79 12.34
CA LEU A 216 7.87 6.97 13.79
C LEU A 216 9.29 7.47 14.15
N GLU A 217 10.18 7.60 13.16
CA GLU A 217 11.53 8.16 13.31
C GLU A 217 11.61 9.67 12.99
N ARG A 218 10.45 10.33 12.77
CA ARG A 218 10.33 11.78 12.52
C ARG A 218 9.14 12.42 13.22
#